data_AF-A0A1Q3LL77-F1
#
_entry.id   AF-A0A1Q3LL77-F1
#
_cell.length_a   1.000
_cell.length_b   1.000
_cell.length_c   1.000
_cell.angle_alpha   90.00
_cell.angle_beta   90.00
_cell.angle_gamma   90.00
#
_symmetry.space_group_name_H-M   'P 1'
#
loop_
_entity.id
_entity.type
_entity.pdbx_description
1 polymer ?
#
loop_
_entity_poly.entity_id
_entity_poly.type
_entity_poly.pdbx_seq_one_letter_code
_entity_poly.pdbx_strand_id
1 'polypeptide(L)'
;MPVADPHRVILTGENPFLRLSEKDGDPNSTDASYWRILFCPAGPGHVLYLKSELTQNQWRIYSDNIAMARWLQQTVQGMLNAELKDTSIPVIDADFSRSGDPRYFWTEHVSATDAEISLTWHDIGDPLLIHTEPNQAPNPRPYGVCTVLVPALAGRLTLNGQQARGKPWPRDREGRPFSTSALAFSESWTEPR
;
A
#
# COMPACT_ATOMS: atom_id res chain seq x y z
N MET A 1 -9.60 8.93 32.75
CA MET A 1 -10.06 8.45 31.44
C MET A 1 -9.04 7.47 30.90
N PRO A 2 -9.43 6.37 30.25
CA PRO A 2 -8.48 5.49 29.58
C PRO A 2 -7.74 6.28 28.50
N VAL A 3 -6.42 6.13 28.44
CA VAL A 3 -5.55 6.76 27.42
C VAL A 3 -5.29 5.80 26.26
N ALA A 4 -5.43 4.50 26.50
CA ALA A 4 -5.30 3.48 25.48
C ALA A 4 -6.55 3.40 24.61
N ASP A 5 -6.34 3.18 23.31
CA ASP A 5 -7.39 2.85 22.36
C ASP A 5 -8.18 1.60 22.84
N PRO A 6 -9.52 1.64 22.85
CA PRO A 6 -10.35 0.53 23.32
C PRO A 6 -10.31 -0.69 22.37
N HIS A 7 -9.90 -0.52 21.12
CA HIS A 7 -9.83 -1.57 20.12
C HIS A 7 -8.56 -2.43 20.28
N ARG A 8 -8.54 -3.56 19.57
CA ARG A 8 -7.38 -4.45 19.51
C ARG A 8 -6.53 -4.06 18.31
N VAL A 9 -5.27 -3.73 18.55
CA VAL A 9 -4.29 -3.55 17.46
C VAL A 9 -4.03 -4.91 16.81
N ILE A 10 -4.20 -5.00 15.49
CA ILE A 10 -3.96 -6.22 14.70
C ILE A 10 -2.69 -6.11 13.86
N LEU A 11 -2.30 -4.89 13.47
CA LEU A 11 -1.13 -4.65 12.64
C LEU A 11 -0.56 -3.25 12.87
N THR A 12 0.77 -3.12 12.85
CA THR A 12 1.43 -1.83 12.64
C THR A 12 2.57 -1.93 11.62
N GLY A 13 2.72 -0.91 10.79
CA GLY A 13 3.65 -0.88 9.67
C GLY A 13 3.53 0.36 8.79
N GLU A 14 3.81 0.19 7.50
CA GLU A 14 3.70 1.20 6.45
C GLU A 14 2.98 0.59 5.25
N ASN A 15 2.13 1.37 4.56
CA ASN A 15 1.44 0.95 3.33
C ASN A 15 1.53 1.95 2.17
N PRO A 16 2.73 2.33 1.69
CA PRO A 16 2.83 3.09 0.44
C PRO A 16 2.06 2.41 -0.71
N PHE A 17 1.27 3.20 -1.43
CA PHE A 17 0.53 2.70 -2.59
C PHE A 17 0.71 3.62 -3.80
N LEU A 18 0.75 2.99 -4.97
CA LEU A 18 0.93 3.66 -6.23
C LEU A 18 -0.16 3.15 -7.18
N ARG A 19 -0.98 4.10 -7.65
CA ARG A 19 -2.09 3.86 -8.58
C ARG A 19 -1.95 4.80 -9.76
N LEU A 20 -1.66 4.22 -10.92
CA LEU A 20 -1.45 4.94 -12.16
C LEU A 20 -2.61 4.70 -13.10
N SER A 21 -2.99 5.72 -13.86
CA SER A 21 -3.84 5.59 -15.03
C SER A 21 -3.38 6.56 -16.13
N GLU A 22 -3.69 6.24 -17.39
CA GLU A 22 -3.32 7.10 -18.53
C GLU A 22 -4.11 8.41 -18.55
N LYS A 23 -5.37 8.38 -18.09
CA LYS A 23 -6.23 9.56 -17.93
C LYS A 23 -6.88 9.57 -16.56
N ASP A 24 -7.26 10.77 -16.11
CA ASP A 24 -7.98 10.91 -14.86
C ASP A 24 -9.37 10.26 -14.94
N GLY A 25 -9.69 9.40 -13.97
CA GLY A 25 -10.94 8.67 -13.91
C GLY A 25 -10.97 7.33 -14.67
N ASP A 26 -9.94 7.02 -15.47
CA ASP A 26 -9.80 5.70 -16.09
C ASP A 26 -9.54 4.63 -15.01
N PRO A 27 -9.86 3.35 -15.30
CA PRO A 27 -9.33 2.23 -14.51
C PRO A 27 -7.81 2.31 -14.42
N ASN A 28 -7.26 1.88 -13.29
CA ASN A 28 -5.83 1.90 -13.08
C ASN A 28 -5.13 0.99 -14.11
N SER A 29 -4.11 1.52 -14.80
CA SER A 29 -3.16 0.72 -15.57
C SER A 29 -2.18 -0.01 -14.65
N THR A 30 -1.97 0.51 -13.45
CA THR A 30 -1.12 -0.09 -12.41
C THR A 30 -1.74 0.13 -11.04
N ASP A 31 -1.90 -0.96 -10.30
CA ASP A 31 -2.17 -1.01 -8.87
C ASP A 31 -0.99 -1.66 -8.16
N ALA A 32 -0.35 -0.90 -7.28
CA ALA A 32 0.70 -1.38 -6.41
C ALA A 32 0.39 -1.05 -4.95
N SER A 33 0.34 -2.07 -4.10
CA SER A 33 0.19 -1.94 -2.66
C SER A 33 1.39 -2.58 -1.99
N TYR A 34 2.28 -1.73 -1.46
CA TYR A 34 3.47 -2.14 -0.76
C TYR A 34 3.19 -2.11 0.74
N TRP A 35 3.62 -3.13 1.46
CA TRP A 35 3.56 -3.18 2.91
C TRP A 35 4.94 -3.44 3.49
N ARG A 36 5.29 -2.68 4.53
CA ARG A 36 6.36 -3.03 5.49
C ARG A 36 5.71 -3.19 6.85
N ILE A 37 5.61 -4.42 7.34
CA ILE A 37 4.95 -4.74 8.59
C ILE A 37 5.98 -4.92 9.69
N LEU A 38 5.79 -4.16 10.77
CA LEU A 38 6.60 -4.26 11.99
C LEU A 38 6.00 -5.26 12.98
N PHE A 39 4.67 -5.36 13.00
CA PHE A 39 3.95 -6.28 13.87
C PHE A 39 2.64 -6.72 13.23
N CYS A 40 2.41 -8.04 13.22
CA CYS A 40 1.11 -8.68 13.06
C CYS A 40 1.21 -10.11 13.65
N PRO A 41 0.10 -10.85 13.83
CA PRO A 41 0.12 -12.23 14.33
C PRO A 41 0.97 -13.22 13.52
N ALA A 42 1.23 -12.94 12.23
CA ALA A 42 2.03 -13.77 11.34
C ALA A 42 3.52 -13.33 11.23
N GLY A 43 3.95 -12.40 12.09
CA GLY A 43 5.32 -11.88 12.12
C GLY A 43 5.53 -10.63 11.25
N PRO A 44 6.70 -9.98 11.36
CA PRO A 44 7.10 -8.85 10.53
C PRO A 44 7.55 -9.29 9.13
N GLY A 45 7.60 -8.36 8.19
CA GLY A 45 8.07 -8.60 6.83
C GLY A 45 7.62 -7.52 5.85
N HIS A 46 7.83 -7.77 4.57
CA HIS A 46 7.44 -6.92 3.47
C HIS A 46 6.61 -7.69 2.46
N VAL A 47 5.68 -7.01 1.79
CA VAL A 47 4.97 -7.58 0.64
C VAL A 47 4.61 -6.50 -0.36
N LEU A 48 4.81 -6.79 -1.64
CA LEU A 48 4.27 -6.02 -2.75
C LEU A 48 3.18 -6.82 -3.45
N TYR A 49 1.96 -6.29 -3.47
CA TYR A 49 0.89 -6.73 -4.36
C TYR A 49 0.88 -5.83 -5.59
N LEU A 50 1.18 -6.40 -6.76
CA LEU A 50 1.32 -5.66 -8.02
C LEU A 50 0.40 -6.22 -9.10
N LYS A 51 -0.39 -5.35 -9.73
CA LYS A 51 -1.10 -5.60 -10.98
C LYS A 51 -0.81 -4.44 -11.93
N SER A 52 -0.28 -4.73 -13.10
CA SER A 52 0.10 -3.74 -14.11
C SER A 52 0.01 -4.36 -15.49
N GLU A 53 -0.03 -3.54 -16.53
CA GLU A 53 0.20 -3.99 -17.91
C GLU A 53 1.54 -4.73 -18.06
N LEU A 54 2.54 -4.40 -17.24
CA LEU A 54 3.84 -5.09 -17.20
C LEU A 54 3.74 -6.50 -16.59
N THR A 55 2.71 -6.76 -15.79
CA THR A 55 2.38 -8.10 -15.27
C THR A 55 1.24 -8.75 -16.07
N GLN A 56 1.02 -8.30 -17.31
CA GLN A 56 -0.07 -8.77 -18.19
C GLN A 56 -1.45 -8.62 -17.54
N ASN A 57 -1.62 -7.57 -16.72
CA ASN A 57 -2.81 -7.28 -15.94
C ASN A 57 -3.20 -8.40 -14.95
N GLN A 58 -2.25 -9.24 -14.54
CA GLN A 58 -2.43 -10.23 -13.49
C GLN A 58 -1.76 -9.79 -12.18
N TRP A 59 -2.34 -10.20 -11.05
CA TRP A 59 -1.71 -9.99 -9.76
C TRP A 59 -0.44 -10.83 -9.62
N ARG A 60 0.63 -10.18 -9.16
CA ARG A 60 1.89 -10.78 -8.72
C ARG A 60 2.13 -10.34 -7.28
N ILE A 61 2.56 -11.27 -6.44
CA ILE A 61 2.83 -11.02 -5.02
C ILE A 61 4.28 -11.37 -4.75
N TYR A 62 5.03 -10.41 -4.21
CA TYR A 62 6.43 -10.56 -3.82
C TYR A 62 6.53 -10.35 -2.32
N SER A 63 7.20 -11.23 -1.57
CA SER A 63 7.26 -11.16 -0.11
C SER A 63 8.50 -11.85 0.44
N ASP A 64 9.05 -11.32 1.54
CA ASP A 64 10.08 -12.00 2.35
C ASP A 64 9.44 -12.84 3.49
N ASN A 65 8.13 -12.72 3.70
CA ASN A 65 7.37 -13.45 4.69
C ASN A 65 6.01 -13.88 4.11
N ILE A 66 5.93 -15.13 3.65
CA ILE A 66 4.71 -15.68 3.06
C ILE A 66 3.54 -15.76 4.07
N ALA A 67 3.81 -16.07 5.33
CA ALA A 67 2.76 -16.18 6.35
C ALA A 67 2.09 -14.82 6.59
N MET A 68 2.89 -13.75 6.69
CA MET A 68 2.42 -12.38 6.80
C MET A 68 1.64 -11.94 5.56
N ALA A 69 2.14 -12.23 4.36
CA ALA A 69 1.43 -11.91 3.12
C ALA A 69 0.05 -12.59 3.06
N ARG A 70 -0.04 -13.89 3.36
CA ARG A 70 -1.33 -14.60 3.38
C ARG A 70 -2.26 -14.08 4.46
N TRP A 71 -1.74 -13.74 5.64
CA TRP A 71 -2.53 -13.14 6.70
C TRP A 71 -3.10 -11.77 6.28
N LEU A 72 -2.31 -10.93 5.61
CA LEU A 72 -2.77 -9.65 5.06
C LEU A 72 -3.88 -9.84 4.01
N GLN A 73 -3.74 -10.81 3.11
CA GLN A 73 -4.77 -11.16 2.12
C GLN A 73 -6.12 -11.54 2.77
N GLN A 74 -6.09 -12.18 3.94
CA GLN A 74 -7.30 -12.58 4.65
C GLN A 74 -7.87 -11.48 5.56
N THR A 75 -7.14 -10.37 5.74
CA THR A 75 -7.49 -9.29 6.66
C THR A 75 -7.56 -7.94 5.92
N VAL A 76 -6.63 -7.03 6.21
CA VAL A 76 -6.65 -5.64 5.77
C VAL A 76 -6.52 -5.54 4.25
N GLN A 77 -5.56 -6.25 3.64
CA GLN A 77 -5.36 -6.16 2.18
C GLN A 77 -6.55 -6.73 1.41
N GLY A 78 -7.09 -7.87 1.84
CA GLY A 78 -8.28 -8.45 1.22
C GLY A 78 -9.55 -7.61 1.40
N MET A 79 -9.64 -6.83 2.48
CA MET A 79 -10.69 -5.84 2.68
C MET A 79 -10.52 -4.66 1.71
N LEU A 80 -9.30 -4.17 1.53
CA LEU A 80 -8.99 -3.06 0.61
C LEU A 80 -9.16 -3.45 -0.86
N ASN A 81 -8.85 -4.69 -1.21
CA ASN A 81 -9.02 -5.22 -2.55
C ASN A 81 -9.46 -6.69 -2.51
N ALA A 82 -10.71 -6.94 -2.92
CA ALA A 82 -11.32 -8.26 -2.85
C ALA A 82 -10.68 -9.30 -3.79
N GLU A 83 -10.06 -8.89 -4.91
CA GLU A 83 -9.35 -9.82 -5.81
C GLU A 83 -8.16 -10.48 -5.10
N LEU A 84 -7.52 -9.74 -4.19
CA LEU A 84 -6.37 -10.23 -3.42
C LEU A 84 -6.74 -11.18 -2.29
N LYS A 85 -8.02 -11.51 -2.09
CA LYS A 85 -8.42 -12.63 -1.22
C LYS A 85 -8.07 -13.99 -1.83
N ASP A 86 -7.81 -14.05 -3.13
CA ASP A 86 -7.41 -15.27 -3.81
C ASP A 86 -6.00 -15.72 -3.37
N THR A 87 -5.95 -16.77 -2.54
CA THR A 87 -4.70 -17.36 -2.07
C THR A 87 -4.06 -18.31 -3.07
N SER A 88 -4.69 -18.55 -4.24
CA SER A 88 -4.08 -19.31 -5.34
C SER A 88 -3.03 -18.50 -6.10
N ILE A 89 -3.07 -17.16 -6.01
CA ILE A 89 -2.03 -16.27 -6.55
C ILE A 89 -0.70 -16.63 -5.85
N PRO A 90 0.36 -17.04 -6.58
CA PRO A 90 1.64 -17.38 -5.98
C PRO A 90 2.28 -16.19 -5.26
N VAL A 91 2.94 -16.48 -4.13
CA VAL A 91 3.83 -15.53 -3.45
C VAL A 91 5.25 -15.89 -3.83
N ILE A 92 5.94 -14.95 -4.45
CA ILE A 92 7.33 -15.07 -4.91
C ILE A 92 8.23 -14.53 -3.81
N ASP A 93 9.26 -15.29 -3.45
CA ASP A 93 10.27 -14.87 -2.49
C ASP A 93 11.06 -13.67 -3.04
N ALA A 94 11.25 -12.64 -2.21
CA ALA A 94 11.84 -11.39 -2.65
C ALA A 94 12.57 -10.65 -1.52
N ASP A 95 13.61 -9.92 -1.90
CA ASP A 95 14.36 -8.99 -1.05
C ASP A 95 13.85 -7.56 -1.23
N PHE A 96 13.93 -6.78 -0.15
CA PHE A 96 13.38 -5.43 -0.08
C PHE A 96 14.43 -4.44 0.39
N SER A 97 14.51 -3.30 -0.30
CA SER A 97 15.32 -2.17 0.14
C SER A 97 14.67 -0.84 -0.23
N ARG A 98 15.21 0.27 0.27
CA ARG A 98 14.63 1.59 0.08
C ARG A 98 15.68 2.66 -0.08
N SER A 99 15.31 3.74 -0.74
CA SER A 99 16.16 4.92 -0.88
C SER A 99 15.32 6.20 -0.96
N GLY A 100 15.99 7.34 -0.75
CA GLY A 100 15.38 8.67 -0.85
C GLY A 100 15.06 9.32 0.49
N ASP A 101 14.41 10.48 0.39
CA ASP A 101 13.97 11.32 1.49
C ASP A 101 12.51 11.71 1.21
N PRO A 102 11.55 11.32 2.07
CA PRO A 102 10.13 11.50 1.79
C PRO A 102 9.70 12.97 1.68
N ARG A 103 10.58 13.95 1.95
CA ARG A 103 10.35 15.37 1.64
C ARG A 103 10.48 15.71 0.15
N TYR A 104 11.19 14.87 -0.62
CA TYR A 104 11.50 15.11 -2.03
C TYR A 104 11.05 13.95 -2.91
N PHE A 105 11.49 12.74 -2.57
CA PHE A 105 11.15 11.51 -3.25
C PHE A 105 11.42 10.30 -2.37
N TRP A 106 10.70 9.22 -2.62
CA TRP A 106 10.89 7.96 -1.92
C TRP A 106 10.84 6.82 -2.92
N THR A 107 11.72 5.84 -2.77
CA THR A 107 11.74 4.65 -3.62
C THR A 107 11.77 3.39 -2.77
N GLU A 108 10.83 2.49 -3.03
CA GLU A 108 10.89 1.09 -2.58
C GLU A 108 11.43 0.25 -3.73
N HIS A 109 12.40 -0.62 -3.43
CA HIS A 109 13.00 -1.57 -4.35
C HIS A 109 12.63 -2.99 -3.92
N VAL A 110 12.25 -3.82 -4.89
CA VAL A 110 11.94 -5.23 -4.69
C VAL A 110 12.74 -6.04 -5.70
N SER A 111 13.56 -6.96 -5.21
CA SER A 111 14.37 -7.86 -6.03
C SER A 111 13.90 -9.29 -5.79
N ALA A 112 13.66 -10.03 -6.85
CA ALA A 112 13.27 -11.44 -6.82
C ALA A 112 14.00 -12.17 -7.95
N THR A 113 13.92 -13.50 -7.96
CA THR A 113 14.62 -14.32 -8.97
C THR A 113 14.23 -13.95 -10.41
N ASP A 114 13.00 -13.48 -10.65
CA ASP A 114 12.47 -13.15 -11.98
C ASP A 114 12.10 -11.66 -12.16
N ALA A 115 12.35 -10.82 -11.16
CA ALA A 115 11.86 -9.44 -11.16
C ALA A 115 12.76 -8.47 -10.40
N GLU A 116 13.06 -7.34 -11.04
CA GLU A 116 13.62 -6.14 -10.43
C GLU A 116 12.59 -5.02 -10.53
N ILE A 117 12.01 -4.64 -9.39
CA ILE A 117 10.92 -3.67 -9.32
C ILE A 117 11.39 -2.44 -8.53
N SER A 118 10.99 -1.27 -9.00
CA SER A 118 11.15 -0.02 -8.24
C SER A 118 9.87 0.80 -8.30
N LEU A 119 9.40 1.23 -7.13
CA LEU A 119 8.25 2.12 -6.97
C LEU A 119 8.77 3.44 -6.43
N THR A 120 8.61 4.53 -7.18
CA THR A 120 9.05 5.86 -6.78
C THR A 120 7.88 6.80 -6.65
N TRP A 121 7.82 7.51 -5.52
CA TRP A 121 6.90 8.61 -5.26
C TRP A 121 7.69 9.91 -5.21
N HIS A 122 7.22 10.97 -5.86
CA HIS A 122 7.84 12.28 -5.81
C HIS A 122 6.79 13.38 -6.07
N ASP A 123 7.22 14.64 -6.04
CA ASP A 123 6.29 15.79 -6.03
C ASP A 123 5.34 15.66 -4.83
N ILE A 124 5.97 15.66 -3.66
CA ILE A 124 5.35 15.28 -2.38
C ILE A 124 4.52 16.45 -1.84
N GLY A 125 3.26 16.17 -1.52
CA GLY A 125 2.35 17.13 -0.88
C GLY A 125 2.33 17.04 0.65
N ASP A 126 1.47 17.84 1.26
CA ASP A 126 1.40 17.95 2.72
C ASP A 126 0.85 16.68 3.40
N PRO A 127 1.51 16.18 4.46
CA PRO A 127 1.02 15.04 5.23
C PRO A 127 -0.37 15.26 5.88
N LEU A 128 -1.15 14.18 5.90
CA LEU A 128 -2.44 14.06 6.57
C LEU A 128 -2.36 12.96 7.64
N LEU A 129 -2.57 13.30 8.91
CA LEU A 129 -2.84 12.27 9.92
C LEU A 129 -4.31 11.88 9.82
N ILE A 130 -4.57 10.63 9.45
CA ILE A 130 -5.90 10.05 9.33
C ILE A 130 -6.12 9.13 10.51
N HIS A 131 -7.30 9.24 11.13
CA HIS A 131 -7.73 8.33 12.18
C HIS A 131 -9.20 7.96 11.95
N THR A 132 -9.48 6.66 11.87
CA THR A 132 -10.85 6.12 11.82
C THR A 132 -11.03 4.95 12.77
N GLU A 133 -12.23 4.83 13.32
CA GLU A 133 -12.63 3.72 14.18
C GLU A 133 -13.18 2.54 13.34
N PRO A 134 -13.12 1.30 13.87
CA PRO A 134 -13.84 0.19 13.29
C PRO A 134 -15.33 0.48 13.12
N ASN A 135 -15.87 0.15 11.94
CA ASN A 135 -17.25 0.34 11.51
C ASN A 135 -17.74 1.80 11.53
N GLN A 136 -16.81 2.77 11.49
CA GLN A 136 -17.16 4.19 11.46
C GLN A 136 -17.90 4.58 10.17
N ALA A 137 -19.02 5.30 10.31
CA ALA A 137 -19.74 5.92 9.21
C ALA A 137 -18.91 7.08 8.59
N PRO A 138 -19.11 7.44 7.30
CA PRO A 138 -20.14 6.95 6.38
C PRO A 138 -19.75 5.70 5.58
N ASN A 139 -18.49 5.28 5.63
CA ASN A 139 -17.99 4.13 4.88
C ASN A 139 -17.48 3.05 5.85
N PRO A 140 -18.39 2.27 6.46
CA PRO A 140 -18.03 1.34 7.53
C PRO A 140 -17.11 0.24 6.99
N ARG A 141 -15.91 0.17 7.56
CA ARG A 141 -14.95 -0.91 7.37
C ARG A 141 -14.83 -1.71 8.66
N PRO A 142 -14.58 -3.03 8.63
CA PRO A 142 -14.44 -3.82 9.85
C PRO A 142 -13.24 -3.40 10.72
N TYR A 143 -12.30 -2.63 10.17
CA TYR A 143 -11.09 -2.18 10.82
C TYR A 143 -11.04 -0.66 10.97
N GLY A 144 -10.48 -0.21 12.08
CA GLY A 144 -9.99 1.16 12.27
C GLY A 144 -8.56 1.29 11.75
N VAL A 145 -8.13 2.53 11.53
CA VAL A 145 -6.76 2.84 11.10
C VAL A 145 -6.33 4.20 11.61
N CYS A 146 -5.10 4.29 12.12
CA CYS A 146 -4.39 5.54 12.35
C CYS A 146 -3.14 5.54 11.46
N THR A 147 -2.99 6.53 10.58
CA THR A 147 -1.94 6.53 9.53
C THR A 147 -1.57 7.94 9.10
N VAL A 148 -0.31 8.18 8.75
CA VAL A 148 0.14 9.42 8.11
C VAL A 148 0.19 9.20 6.61
N LEU A 149 -0.76 9.79 5.88
CA LEU A 149 -0.78 9.77 4.42
C LEU A 149 -0.06 10.98 3.87
N VAL A 150 0.93 10.74 3.02
CA VAL A 150 1.68 11.79 2.33
C VAL A 150 1.40 11.66 0.82
N PRO A 151 0.58 12.53 0.22
CA PRO A 151 0.22 12.41 -1.19
C PRO A 151 1.44 12.63 -2.08
N ALA A 152 1.53 11.87 -3.17
CA ALA A 152 2.54 12.05 -4.20
C ALA A 152 1.86 12.42 -5.52
N LEU A 153 2.10 13.62 -6.01
CA LEU A 153 1.47 14.14 -7.23
C LEU A 153 2.11 13.56 -8.50
N ALA A 154 3.25 12.90 -8.36
CA ALA A 154 3.87 12.10 -9.39
C ALA A 154 4.44 10.79 -8.84
N GLY A 155 4.54 9.80 -9.72
CA GLY A 155 4.98 8.47 -9.34
C GLY A 155 5.39 7.66 -10.56
N ARG A 156 6.27 6.69 -10.33
CA ARG A 156 6.81 5.82 -11.36
C ARG A 156 6.96 4.40 -10.81
N LEU A 157 6.50 3.43 -11.59
CA LEU A 157 6.83 2.02 -11.38
C LEU A 157 7.68 1.52 -12.55
N THR A 158 8.73 0.76 -12.24
CA THR A 158 9.49 0.01 -13.24
C THR A 158 9.52 -1.46 -12.88
N LEU A 159 9.41 -2.34 -13.87
CA LEU A 159 9.65 -3.79 -13.76
C LEU A 159 10.68 -4.18 -14.81
N ASN A 160 11.81 -4.76 -14.39
CA ASN A 160 12.93 -5.17 -15.26
C ASN A 160 13.39 -4.05 -16.20
N GLY A 161 13.47 -2.82 -15.68
CA GLY A 161 13.87 -1.62 -16.44
C GLY A 161 12.78 -1.01 -17.33
N GLN A 162 11.65 -1.69 -17.53
CA GLN A 162 10.51 -1.15 -18.27
C GLN A 162 9.62 -0.32 -17.35
N GLN A 163 9.29 0.91 -17.76
CA GLN A 163 8.41 1.80 -17.01
C GLN A 163 6.93 1.52 -17.31
N ALA A 164 6.12 1.49 -16.25
CA ALA A 164 4.67 1.37 -16.35
C ALA A 164 4.03 2.66 -16.88
N ARG A 165 2.94 2.52 -17.61
CA ARG A 165 2.16 3.61 -18.21
C ARG A 165 1.29 4.31 -17.17
N GLY A 166 0.98 5.56 -17.48
CA GLY A 166 0.12 6.41 -16.68
C GLY A 166 0.87 7.18 -15.60
N LYS A 167 0.11 7.88 -14.77
CA LYS A 167 0.61 8.69 -13.67
C LYS A 167 -0.41 8.74 -12.52
N PRO A 168 -0.02 9.18 -11.32
CA PRO A 168 -0.99 9.56 -10.30
C PRO A 168 -1.82 10.77 -10.73
N TRP A 169 -3.01 10.89 -10.17
CA TRP A 169 -3.92 12.00 -10.44
C TRP A 169 -4.32 12.74 -9.15
N PRO A 170 -4.46 14.08 -9.20
CA PRO A 170 -4.89 14.86 -8.04
C PRO A 170 -6.25 14.40 -7.51
N ARG A 171 -6.40 14.39 -6.20
CA ARG A 171 -7.67 14.08 -5.50
C ARG A 171 -7.93 15.12 -4.43
N ASP A 172 -9.17 15.18 -3.96
CA ASP A 172 -9.52 15.87 -2.72
C ASP A 172 -9.73 14.84 -1.61
N ARG A 173 -9.24 15.15 -0.41
CA ARG A 173 -9.57 14.40 0.79
C ARG A 173 -9.92 15.38 1.90
N GLU A 174 -11.20 15.46 2.23
CA GLU A 174 -11.74 16.34 3.28
C GLU A 174 -11.39 17.82 3.04
N GLY A 175 -11.47 18.27 1.78
CA GLY A 175 -11.15 19.65 1.40
C GLY A 175 -9.65 19.95 1.31
N ARG A 176 -8.79 18.93 1.41
CA ARG A 176 -7.33 19.06 1.31
C ARG A 176 -6.81 18.37 0.03
N PRO A 177 -5.80 18.96 -0.66
CA PRO A 177 -5.16 18.32 -1.80
C PRO A 177 -4.61 16.93 -1.45
N PHE A 178 -4.84 15.98 -2.34
CA PHE A 178 -4.40 14.60 -2.22
C PHE A 178 -4.06 14.02 -3.61
N SER A 179 -3.79 12.72 -3.69
CA SER A 179 -3.45 12.03 -4.94
C SER A 179 -3.99 10.60 -4.95
N THR A 180 -4.12 10.00 -6.13
CA THR A 180 -4.37 8.56 -6.27
C THR A 180 -3.23 7.70 -5.73
N SER A 181 -2.05 8.29 -5.49
CA SER A 181 -0.88 7.62 -4.93
C SER A 181 -0.37 8.36 -3.70
N ALA A 182 0.07 7.63 -2.68
CA ALA A 182 0.59 8.22 -1.45
C ALA A 182 1.58 7.29 -0.76
N LEU A 183 2.49 7.87 0.00
CA LEU A 183 3.17 7.17 1.07
C LEU A 183 2.20 7.06 2.25
N ALA A 184 2.21 5.93 2.96
CA ALA A 184 1.44 5.75 4.17
C ALA A 184 2.37 5.25 5.28
N PHE A 185 2.63 6.09 6.27
CA PHE A 185 3.59 5.85 7.34
C PHE A 185 2.92 5.72 8.70
N SER A 186 3.59 5.01 9.61
CA SER A 186 3.12 4.82 11.00
C SER A 186 1.69 4.27 11.07
N GLU A 187 1.36 3.38 10.14
CA GLU A 187 0.02 2.88 9.97
C GLU A 187 -0.26 1.80 11.02
N SER A 188 -1.31 1.99 11.81
CA SER A 188 -1.75 1.04 12.83
C SER A 188 -3.23 0.71 12.62
N TRP A 189 -3.52 -0.58 12.45
CA TRP A 189 -4.86 -1.08 12.18
C TRP A 189 -5.43 -1.76 13.43
N THR A 190 -6.71 -1.51 13.67
CA THR A 190 -7.43 -2.00 14.84
C THR A 190 -8.70 -2.76 14.45
N GLU A 191 -9.11 -3.70 15.29
CA GLU A 191 -10.40 -4.39 15.22
C GLU A 191 -11.17 -4.24 16.55
N PRO A 192 -12.50 -4.34 16.56
CA PRO A 192 -13.27 -4.41 17.80
C PRO A 192 -12.73 -5.51 18.74
N ARG A 193 -12.68 -5.22 20.04
CA ARG A 193 -12.34 -6.22 21.05
C ARG A 193 -13.49 -7.19 21.30
#